data_AF-A0AAW8F2S2-F1
#
_entry.id   AF-A0AAW8F2S2-F1
#
_cell.length_a   1.000
_cell.length_b   1.000
_cell.length_c   1.000
_cell.angle_alpha   90.00
_cell.angle_beta   90.00
_cell.angle_gamma   90.00
#
_symmetry.space_group_name_H-M   'P 1'
#
loop_
_entity.id
_entity.type
_entity.pdbx_description
1 polymer ?
#
loop_
_entity_poly.entity_id
_entity_poly.type
_entity_poly.pdbx_seq_one_letter_code
_entity_poly.pdbx_strand_id
1 'polypeptide(L)' 'MFPDDPADWIEYDERQFRQTLGRRTRLITGTLDPHLARYPDDEWAQLTGVRATLAGPLWASASVRRMQ' A
#
# COMPACT_ATOMS: atom_id res chain seq x y z
N MET A 1 -11.38 -28.25 -2.52
CA MET A 1 -10.12 -29.03 -2.52
C MET A 1 -9.04 -28.09 -3.00
N PHE A 2 -7.95 -27.94 -2.26
CA PHE A 2 -6.79 -27.18 -2.74
C PHE A 2 -6.12 -27.96 -3.89
N PRO A 3 -5.56 -27.29 -4.92
CA PRO A 3 -4.80 -27.97 -5.97
C PRO A 3 -3.69 -28.86 -5.37
N ASP A 4 -3.23 -29.92 -6.02
CA ASP A 4 -2.11 -30.71 -5.49
C ASP A 4 -0.73 -30.14 -5.88
N ASP A 5 -0.68 -29.28 -6.89
CA ASP A 5 0.54 -28.61 -7.35
C ASP A 5 0.80 -27.30 -6.56
N PRO A 6 1.94 -27.18 -5.85
CA PRO A 6 2.33 -25.95 -5.17
C PRO A 6 2.39 -24.71 -6.08
N ALA A 7 2.64 -24.87 -7.38
CA ALA A 7 2.69 -23.75 -8.32
C ALA A 7 1.33 -23.04 -8.44
N ASP A 8 0.24 -23.79 -8.41
CA ASP A 8 -1.13 -23.25 -8.49
C ASP A 8 -1.47 -22.41 -7.23
N TRP A 9 -0.91 -22.78 -6.08
CA TRP A 9 -1.14 -22.04 -4.82
C TRP A 9 -0.38 -20.73 -4.82
N ILE A 10 0.87 -20.75 -5.28
CA ILE A 10 1.70 -19.55 -5.39
C ILE A 10 1.07 -18.56 -6.36
N GLU A 11 0.62 -19.02 -7.53
CA GLU A 11 -0.05 -18.13 -8.49
C GLU A 11 -1.35 -17.55 -7.91
N TYR A 12 -2.14 -18.38 -7.24
CA TYR A 12 -3.36 -17.92 -6.58
C TYR A 12 -3.07 -16.87 -5.52
N ASP A 13 -2.11 -17.11 -4.64
CA ASP A 13 -1.72 -16.22 -3.55
C ASP A 13 -1.16 -14.90 -4.08
N GLU A 14 -0.29 -14.95 -5.10
CA GLU A 14 0.20 -13.76 -5.77
C GLU A 14 -0.95 -12.93 -6.37
N ARG A 15 -1.91 -13.60 -7.01
CA ARG A 15 -3.07 -12.93 -7.60
C ARG A 15 -3.95 -12.29 -6.52
N GLN A 16 -4.24 -13.00 -5.43
CA GLN A 16 -5.01 -12.45 -4.30
C GLN A 16 -4.30 -11.27 -3.66
N PHE A 17 -2.99 -11.36 -3.48
CA PHE A 17 -2.18 -10.30 -2.93
C PHE A 17 -2.23 -9.04 -3.82
N ARG A 18 -2.00 -9.18 -5.13
CA ARG A 18 -2.06 -8.07 -6.08
C ARG A 18 -3.43 -7.40 -6.10
N GLN A 19 -4.52 -8.17 -6.08
CA GLN A 19 -5.88 -7.63 -6.05
C GLN A 19 -6.17 -6.87 -4.75
N THR A 20 -5.83 -7.46 -3.61
CA THR A 20 -6.03 -6.85 -2.29
C THR A 20 -5.21 -5.58 -2.14
N LEU A 21 -3.94 -5.61 -2.56
CA LEU A 21 -3.07 -4.44 -2.54
C LEU A 21 -3.62 -3.33 -3.43
N GLY A 22 -4.01 -3.64 -4.67
CA GLY A 22 -4.59 -2.65 -5.58
C GLY A 22 -5.91 -2.05 -5.09
N ARG A 23 -6.74 -2.82 -4.38
CA ARG A 23 -7.95 -2.30 -3.72
C ARG A 23 -7.60 -1.36 -2.58
N ARG A 24 -6.63 -1.73 -1.74
CA ARG A 24 -6.15 -0.87 -0.64
C ARG A 24 -5.52 0.42 -1.14
N THR A 25 -4.67 0.36 -2.17
CA THR A 25 -4.07 1.54 -2.78
C THR A 25 -5.14 2.52 -3.25
N ARG A 26 -6.18 2.04 -3.94
CA ARG A 26 -7.28 2.89 -4.40
C ARG A 26 -8.09 3.50 -3.26
N LEU A 27 -8.32 2.76 -2.17
CA LEU A 27 -8.99 3.30 -0.99
C LEU A 27 -8.16 4.43 -0.36
N ILE A 28 -6.85 4.24 -0.23
CA ILE A 28 -5.94 5.24 0.33
C ILE A 28 -5.92 6.47 -0.57
N THR A 29 -5.54 6.33 -1.83
CA THR A 29 -5.31 7.49 -2.72
C THR A 29 -6.59 8.18 -3.17
N GLY A 30 -7.69 7.43 -3.32
CA GLY A 30 -8.95 7.94 -3.84
C GLY A 30 -9.88 8.51 -2.76
N THR A 31 -9.74 8.06 -1.52
CA THR A 31 -10.68 8.40 -0.44
C THR A 31 -9.97 8.98 0.78
N LEU A 32 -8.95 8.31 1.30
CA LEU A 32 -8.32 8.71 2.57
C LEU A 32 -7.36 9.89 2.40
N ASP A 33 -6.55 9.93 1.33
CA ASP A 33 -5.63 11.03 1.07
C ASP A 33 -6.38 12.37 0.88
N PRO A 34 -7.47 12.46 0.08
CA PRO A 34 -8.26 13.68 0.00
C PRO A 34 -8.94 14.04 1.32
N HIS A 35 -9.38 13.06 2.10
CA HIS A 35 -9.97 13.28 3.42
C HIS A 35 -8.92 13.94 4.34
N LEU A 36 -7.76 13.34 4.52
CA LEU A 36 -6.69 13.85 5.37
C LEU A 36 -6.12 15.19 4.88
N ALA A 37 -6.17 15.47 3.58
CA ALA A 37 -5.81 16.79 3.06
C ALA A 37 -6.75 17.91 3.57
N ARG A 38 -8.01 17.58 3.89
CA ARG A 38 -9.02 18.54 4.39
C ARG A 38 -9.16 18.51 5.91
N TYR A 39 -9.02 17.34 6.51
CA TYR A 39 -9.15 17.12 7.95
C TYR A 39 -7.91 16.38 8.44
N PRO A 40 -6.77 17.08 8.57
CA PRO A 40 -5.48 16.44 8.87
C PRO A 40 -5.45 15.76 10.22
N ASP A 41 -6.25 16.22 11.19
CA ASP A 41 -6.27 15.72 12.56
C ASP A 41 -7.30 14.59 12.81
N ASP A 42 -7.94 14.07 11.75
CA ASP A 42 -8.84 12.92 11.89
C ASP A 42 -8.05 11.64 12.18
N GLU A 43 -8.02 11.26 13.46
CA GLU A 43 -7.29 10.10 13.98
C GLU A 43 -7.73 8.78 13.32
N TRP A 44 -9.00 8.62 12.97
CA TRP A 44 -9.51 7.42 12.32
C TRP A 44 -8.99 7.31 10.87
N ALA A 45 -8.97 8.42 10.14
CA ALA A 45 -8.43 8.47 8.80
C ALA A 45 -6.90 8.28 8.79
N GLN A 46 -6.19 8.74 9.83
CA GLN A 46 -4.74 8.53 9.98
C GLN A 46 -4.37 7.06 10.26
N LEU A 47 -5.17 6.35 11.07
CA LEU A 47 -4.92 4.93 11.37
C LEU A 47 -5.23 4.00 10.19
N THR A 48 -6.22 4.37 9.36
CA THR A 48 -6.62 3.60 8.17
C THR A 48 -5.80 3.94 6.93
N GLY A 49 -5.35 5.19 6.82
CA GLY A 49 -4.43 5.67 5.80
C GLY A 49 -3.00 5.35 6.22
N VAL A 50 -2.53 4.13 5.98
CA VAL A 50 -1.15 3.71 6.28
C VAL A 50 -0.13 4.49 5.44
N ARG A 51 0.12 5.77 5.77
CA ARG A 51 1.33 6.51 5.39
C ARG A 51 2.56 6.00 6.16
N ALA A 52 2.37 5.13 7.15
CA ALA A 52 3.44 4.53 7.94
C ALA A 52 4.15 3.33 7.28
N THR A 53 3.67 2.78 6.15
CA THR A 53 4.29 1.56 5.56
C THR A 53 4.70 1.70 4.09
N LEU A 54 4.44 2.84 3.44
CA LEU A 54 4.96 3.13 2.08
C LEU A 54 5.97 4.28 2.03
N ALA A 55 6.19 4.99 3.14
CA ALA A 55 7.44 5.71 3.34
C ALA A 55 8.51 4.67 3.66
N GLY A 56 9.16 4.14 2.61
CA GLY A 56 10.40 3.39 2.77
C GLY A 56 11.35 4.17 3.68
N PRO A 57 12.21 3.47 4.45
CA PRO A 57 13.08 4.11 5.43
C PRO A 57 13.84 5.28 4.76
N LEU A 58 13.88 6.42 5.46
CA LEU A 58 14.35 7.74 5.00
C LEU A 58 15.74 7.75 4.32
N TRP A 59 16.49 6.64 4.33
CA TRP A 59 17.73 6.48 3.57
C TRP A 59 17.52 6.21 2.07
N ALA A 60 16.35 5.71 1.64
CA ALA A 60 16.09 5.41 0.22
C ALA A 60 15.83 6.67 -0.62
N SER A 61 15.33 7.75 -0.02
CA SER A 61 14.99 9.00 -0.72
C SER A 61 16.19 9.92 -0.96
N ALA A 62 17.32 9.68 -0.29
CA ALA A 62 18.50 10.53 -0.36
C ALA A 62 19.38 10.30 -1.60
N SER A 63 19.25 9.17 -2.29
CA SER A 63 20.14 8.81 -3.41
C SER A 63 19.79 9.52 -4.73
N VAL A 64 18.56 10.01 -4.91
CA VAL A 64 18.15 10.65 -6.18
C VAL A 64 18.59 12.11 -6.28
N ARG A 65 18.90 12.79 -5.16
CA ARG A 65 19.24 14.22 -5.15
C ARG A 65 20.73 14.54 -5.36
N ARG A 66 21.59 13.52 -5.59
CA ARG A 66 23.04 13.70 -5.80
C ARG A 66 23.49 13.49 -7.25
N MET A 67 22.55 13.31 -8.18
CA MET A 67 22.81 13.16 -9.62
C MET A 67 22.02 14.19 -10.46
N GLN A 68 21.93 15.42 -9.95
CA GLN A 68 21.55 16.62 -10.69
C GLN A 68 22.54 17.71 -10.31
#